data_AF-A0A972JYA7-F1
#
_entry.id   AF-A0A972JYA7-F1
#
_cell.length_a   1.000
_cell.length_b   1.000
_cell.length_c   1.000
_cell.angle_alpha   90.00
_cell.angle_beta   90.00
_cell.angle_gamma   90.00
#
_symmetry.space_group_name_H-M   'P 1'
#
loop_
_entity.id
_entity.type
_entity.pdbx_description
1 polymer ?
#
loop_
_entity_poly.entity_id
_entity_poly.type
_entity_poly.pdbx_seq_one_letter_code
_entity_poly.pdbx_strand_id
1 'polypeptide(L)'
;MGQGVVQPLDRSNRTGSLTWVIMIARVLLGALLIVSVVVRLIAGEQSLGGFPPAAQAWLSAMDATGYLQPLLLLTEFTVGIALIIGRFVPLALIVFAPIQINITLFHLFLDPRPIRLVQIVLMSAACVLLAWHYRRAFSPILQAPPQATLLTLRRENQSRVSIVARTLLGVLFVVTGLAKLLFGGPQEPTAFVLAMQETGYLYTLLGLLEVLVGLALIIGRFVLLALIVLTPLLVNILAYHLFIELASPLALVAVLATIAAAYLTWQERARVLQQNI
;
A
#
# COMPACT_ATOMS: atom_id res chain seq x y z
N MET A 1 -1.70 -62.27 -12.54
CA MET A 1 -2.41 -61.26 -11.74
C MET A 1 -1.43 -60.64 -10.75
N GLY A 2 -0.77 -59.55 -11.14
CA GLY A 2 0.13 -58.79 -10.25
C GLY A 2 -0.56 -57.48 -9.89
N GLN A 3 -1.10 -57.38 -8.67
CA GLN A 3 -1.65 -56.12 -8.18
C GLN A 3 -0.50 -55.21 -7.77
N GLY A 4 -0.23 -54.19 -8.59
CA GLY A 4 0.69 -53.11 -8.24
C GLY A 4 0.10 -52.31 -7.09
N VAL A 5 0.69 -52.47 -5.90
CA VAL A 5 0.41 -51.63 -4.73
C VAL A 5 0.89 -50.22 -5.05
N VAL A 6 -0.05 -49.33 -5.39
CA VAL A 6 0.24 -47.89 -5.50
C VAL A 6 0.52 -47.39 -4.08
N GLN A 7 1.79 -47.17 -3.76
CA GLN A 7 2.17 -46.56 -2.48
C GLN A 7 1.53 -45.17 -2.37
N PRO A 8 0.92 -44.82 -1.23
CA PRO A 8 0.39 -43.48 -1.02
C PRO A 8 1.55 -42.48 -1.04
N LEU A 9 1.42 -41.41 -1.83
CA LEU A 9 2.39 -40.30 -1.83
C LEU A 9 2.51 -39.74 -0.41
N ASP A 10 3.70 -39.84 0.18
CA ASP A 10 4.02 -39.29 1.50
C ASP A 10 3.74 -37.78 1.52
N ARG A 11 2.71 -37.38 2.27
CA ARG A 11 2.29 -35.98 2.45
C ARG A 11 3.08 -35.27 3.55
N SER A 12 3.82 -35.99 4.39
CA SER A 12 4.51 -35.44 5.56
C SER A 12 5.73 -34.59 5.18
N ASN A 13 6.42 -34.96 4.09
CA ASN A 13 7.62 -34.24 3.63
C ASN A 13 7.30 -32.89 2.93
N ARG A 14 6.08 -32.72 2.41
CA ARG A 14 5.64 -31.49 1.70
C ARG A 14 5.34 -30.33 2.64
N THR A 15 4.93 -30.60 3.88
CA THR A 15 4.58 -29.55 4.86
C THR A 15 5.83 -28.92 5.48
N GLY A 16 6.88 -29.73 5.70
CA GLY A 16 8.18 -29.26 6.18
C GLY A 16 8.85 -28.30 5.20
N SER A 17 9.06 -28.71 3.95
CA SER A 17 9.73 -27.89 2.93
C SER A 17 9.02 -26.55 2.68
N LEU A 18 7.69 -26.52 2.60
CA LEU A 18 6.94 -25.29 2.40
C LEU A 18 7.11 -24.32 3.58
N THR A 19 7.13 -24.83 4.82
CA THR A 19 7.30 -24.01 6.01
C THR A 19 8.66 -23.30 6.03
N TRP A 20 9.73 -24.01 5.65
CA TRP A 20 11.06 -23.43 5.50
C TRP A 20 11.09 -22.35 4.41
N VAL A 21 10.50 -22.61 3.24
CA VAL A 21 10.44 -21.63 2.15
C VAL A 21 9.74 -20.34 2.58
N ILE A 22 8.60 -20.44 3.26
CA ILE A 22 7.86 -19.27 3.77
C ILE A 22 8.66 -18.52 4.82
N MET A 23 9.29 -19.24 5.75
CA MET A 23 10.14 -18.60 6.76
C MET A 23 11.34 -17.89 6.13
N ILE A 24 12.04 -18.52 5.19
CA ILE A 24 13.18 -17.94 4.48
C ILE A 24 12.73 -16.69 3.73
N ALA A 25 11.66 -16.77 2.93
CA ALA A 25 11.13 -15.62 2.19
C ALA A 25 10.80 -14.44 3.12
N ARG A 26 10.18 -14.73 4.27
CA ARG A 26 9.81 -13.74 5.28
C ARG A 26 11.03 -13.10 5.95
N VAL A 27 11.99 -13.91 6.39
CA VAL A 27 13.21 -13.43 7.05
C VAL A 27 14.08 -12.65 6.07
N LEU A 28 14.25 -13.13 4.84
CA LEU A 28 15.02 -12.42 3.82
C LEU A 28 14.40 -11.08 3.46
N LEU A 29 13.08 -11.02 3.20
CA LEU A 29 12.40 -9.76 2.91
C LEU A 29 12.52 -8.79 4.09
N GLY A 30 12.29 -9.26 5.32
CA GLY A 30 12.42 -8.41 6.50
C GLY A 30 13.85 -7.92 6.75
N ALA A 31 14.85 -8.79 6.54
CA ALA A 31 16.25 -8.43 6.68
C ALA A 31 16.69 -7.39 5.65
N LEU A 32 16.25 -7.52 4.38
CA LEU A 32 16.54 -6.53 3.33
C LEU A 32 16.02 -5.14 3.72
N LEU A 33 14.81 -5.05 4.29
CA LEU A 33 14.25 -3.79 4.75
C LEU A 33 15.04 -3.19 5.91
N ILE A 34 15.34 -3.98 6.94
CA ILE A 34 16.10 -3.47 8.10
C ILE A 34 17.52 -3.06 7.70
N VAL A 35 18.21 -3.87 6.89
CA VAL A 35 19.57 -3.53 6.42
C VAL A 35 19.54 -2.25 5.60
N SER A 36 18.55 -2.09 4.70
CA SER A 36 18.37 -0.84 3.93
C SER A 36 18.21 0.38 4.85
N VAL A 37 17.34 0.29 5.86
CA VAL A 37 17.12 1.35 6.86
C VAL A 37 18.42 1.67 7.62
N VAL A 38 19.09 0.65 8.17
CA VAL A 38 20.31 0.83 8.98
C VAL A 38 21.42 1.45 8.15
N VAL A 39 21.62 0.99 6.92
CA VAL A 39 22.61 1.58 6.01
C VAL A 39 22.27 3.03 5.68
N ARG A 40 21.01 3.34 5.36
CA ARG A 40 20.57 4.73 5.08
C ARG A 40 20.74 5.65 6.29
N LEU A 41 20.55 5.16 7.51
CA LEU A 41 20.76 5.94 8.73
C LEU A 41 22.24 6.18 9.06
N ILE A 42 23.12 5.20 8.81
CA ILE A 42 24.55 5.30 9.16
C ILE A 42 25.36 5.99 8.06
N ALA A 43 25.13 5.59 6.81
CA ALA A 43 25.96 5.96 5.67
C ALA A 43 25.26 6.95 4.71
N GLY A 44 24.00 7.30 4.98
CA GLY A 44 23.19 8.16 4.12
C GLY A 44 22.67 7.45 2.88
N GLU A 45 21.67 8.04 2.22
CA GLU A 45 20.95 7.43 1.10
C GLU A 45 21.82 7.16 -0.13
N GLN A 46 22.87 7.96 -0.34
CA GLN A 46 23.78 7.84 -1.48
C GLN A 46 24.77 6.68 -1.37
N SER A 47 24.90 6.06 -0.20
CA SER A 47 25.89 5.02 0.09
C SER A 47 25.66 3.71 -0.69
N LEU A 48 24.47 3.50 -1.27
CA LEU A 48 24.11 2.29 -2.01
C LEU A 48 24.55 2.29 -3.49
N GLY A 49 25.62 3.01 -3.84
CA GLY A 49 26.22 3.00 -5.17
C GLY A 49 25.78 4.11 -6.12
N GLY A 50 25.33 5.25 -5.56
CA GLY A 50 24.84 6.41 -6.33
C GLY A 50 23.56 6.13 -7.11
N PHE A 51 22.74 7.14 -7.32
CA PHE A 51 21.53 7.04 -8.15
C PHE A 51 21.71 7.83 -9.45
N PRO A 52 21.06 7.41 -10.56
CA PRO A 52 20.94 8.26 -11.74
C PRO A 52 20.34 9.64 -11.38
N PRO A 53 20.63 10.71 -12.15
CA PRO A 53 20.20 12.06 -11.79
C PRO A 53 18.69 12.21 -11.50
N ALA A 54 17.83 11.58 -12.30
CA ALA A 54 16.37 11.63 -12.10
C ALA A 54 15.94 10.93 -10.79
N ALA A 55 16.52 9.77 -10.50
CA ALA A 55 16.33 9.07 -9.23
C ALA A 55 16.81 9.91 -8.05
N GLN A 56 17.97 10.55 -8.18
CA GLN A 56 18.54 11.42 -7.15
C GLN A 56 17.67 12.66 -6.90
N ALA A 57 17.15 13.29 -7.95
CA ALA A 57 16.23 14.43 -7.83
C ALA A 57 14.95 14.07 -7.07
N TRP A 58 14.36 12.90 -7.37
CA TRP A 58 13.19 12.41 -6.63
C TRP A 58 13.50 12.17 -5.15
N LEU A 59 14.60 11.49 -4.84
CA LEU A 59 15.01 11.23 -3.45
C LEU A 59 15.30 12.52 -2.69
N SER A 60 15.98 13.49 -3.31
CA SER A 60 16.20 14.80 -2.70
C SER A 60 14.91 15.58 -2.48
N ALA A 61 13.93 15.47 -3.37
CA ALA A 61 12.61 16.08 -3.17
C ALA A 61 11.84 15.41 -2.02
N MET A 62 11.94 14.09 -1.86
CA MET A 62 11.40 13.37 -0.71
C MET A 62 12.03 13.83 0.60
N ASP A 63 13.36 13.94 0.65
CA ASP A 63 14.09 14.42 1.83
C ASP A 63 13.70 15.86 2.20
N ALA A 64 13.57 16.74 1.20
CA ALA A 64 13.18 18.14 1.39
C ALA A 64 11.79 18.33 2.00
N THR A 65 10.90 17.31 1.95
CA THR A 65 9.59 17.40 2.60
C THR A 65 9.65 17.44 4.13
N GLY A 66 10.76 16.96 4.73
CA GLY A 66 10.92 16.88 6.18
C GLY A 66 10.10 15.80 6.89
N TYR A 67 9.15 15.13 6.21
CA TYR A 67 8.31 14.08 6.82
C TYR A 67 8.40 12.74 6.09
N LEU A 68 8.59 12.73 4.77
CA LEU A 68 8.37 11.54 3.95
C LEU A 68 9.46 10.50 4.18
N GLN A 69 10.73 10.93 4.23
CA GLN A 69 11.85 10.04 4.49
C GLN A 69 11.80 9.40 5.90
N PRO A 70 11.58 10.15 7.00
CA PRO A 70 11.36 9.55 8.32
C PRO A 70 10.18 8.57 8.35
N LEU A 71 9.05 8.92 7.70
CA LEU A 71 7.88 8.05 7.62
C LEU A 71 8.18 6.73 6.90
N LEU A 72 8.92 6.80 5.79
CA LEU A 72 9.34 5.63 5.03
C LEU A 72 10.26 4.72 5.86
N LEU A 73 11.32 5.28 6.47
CA LEU A 73 12.26 4.55 7.30
C LEU A 73 11.57 3.84 8.48
N LEU A 74 10.70 4.54 9.20
CA LEU A 74 9.94 3.98 10.31
C LEU A 74 9.04 2.81 9.84
N THR A 75 8.39 2.99 8.69
CA THR A 75 7.50 1.97 8.13
C THR A 75 8.28 0.73 7.71
N GLU A 76 9.37 0.89 6.96
CA GLU A 76 10.22 -0.22 6.51
C GLU A 76 10.84 -0.98 7.70
N PHE A 77 11.30 -0.26 8.72
CA PHE A 77 11.89 -0.85 9.91
C PHE A 77 10.86 -1.69 10.69
N THR A 78 9.67 -1.14 10.93
CA THR A 78 8.60 -1.83 11.68
C THR A 78 8.05 -3.04 10.91
N VAL A 79 7.85 -2.92 9.59
CA VAL A 79 7.50 -4.04 8.71
C VAL A 79 8.60 -5.09 8.74
N GLY A 80 9.87 -4.69 8.61
CA GLY A 80 11.01 -5.61 8.62
C GLY A 80 11.08 -6.44 9.90
N ILE A 81 10.89 -5.80 11.06
CA ILE A 81 10.82 -6.48 12.36
C ILE A 81 9.64 -7.45 12.42
N ALA A 82 8.45 -7.01 12.03
CA ALA A 82 7.25 -7.84 12.04
C ALA A 82 7.42 -9.10 11.17
N LEU A 83 8.04 -8.96 10.00
CA LEU A 83 8.38 -10.07 9.11
C LEU A 83 9.42 -10.99 9.76
N ILE A 84 10.54 -10.51 10.29
CA ILE A 84 11.56 -11.40 10.88
C ILE A 84 10.99 -12.20 12.05
N ILE A 85 10.34 -11.53 13.01
CA ILE A 85 9.71 -12.17 14.18
C ILE A 85 8.60 -13.13 13.75
N GLY A 86 7.92 -12.83 12.64
CA GLY A 86 6.78 -13.63 12.18
C GLY A 86 5.46 -13.28 12.84
N ARG A 87 5.37 -12.09 13.43
CA ARG A 87 4.17 -11.58 14.07
C ARG A 87 3.53 -10.55 13.14
N PHE A 88 2.20 -10.60 13.01
CA PHE A 88 1.43 -9.66 12.19
C PHE A 88 1.79 -9.70 10.68
N VAL A 89 2.27 -10.84 10.16
CA VAL A 89 2.74 -10.96 8.76
C VAL A 89 1.72 -10.44 7.73
N PRO A 90 0.41 -10.79 7.78
CA PRO A 90 -0.56 -10.26 6.81
C PRO A 90 -0.72 -8.74 6.90
N LEU A 91 -0.69 -8.17 8.11
CA LEU A 91 -0.76 -6.72 8.31
C LEU A 91 0.51 -6.03 7.79
N ALA A 92 1.68 -6.59 8.07
CA ALA A 92 2.96 -6.09 7.56
C ALA A 92 2.96 -6.06 6.02
N LEU A 93 2.43 -7.10 5.37
CA LEU A 93 2.29 -7.13 3.91
C LEU A 93 1.32 -6.08 3.37
N ILE A 94 0.21 -5.79 4.06
CA ILE A 94 -0.73 -4.73 3.67
C ILE A 94 -0.05 -3.36 3.76
N VAL A 95 0.63 -3.08 4.88
CA VAL A 95 1.34 -1.81 5.10
C VAL A 95 2.48 -1.64 4.10
N PHE A 96 3.18 -2.73 3.79
CA PHE A 96 4.33 -2.72 2.89
C PHE A 96 3.96 -2.68 1.41
N ALA A 97 2.78 -3.20 1.02
CA ALA A 97 2.35 -3.28 -0.38
C ALA A 97 2.51 -1.98 -1.19
N PRO A 98 2.02 -0.79 -0.74
CA PRO A 98 2.19 0.46 -1.50
C PRO A 98 3.66 0.85 -1.64
N ILE A 99 4.48 0.63 -0.60
CA ILE A 99 5.91 0.92 -0.60
C ILE A 99 6.63 -0.01 -1.57
N GLN A 100 6.36 -1.32 -1.53
CA GLN A 100 6.92 -2.29 -2.45
C GLN A 100 6.59 -1.96 -3.91
N ILE A 101 5.33 -1.60 -4.20
CA ILE A 101 4.93 -1.18 -5.56
C ILE A 101 5.75 0.04 -5.99
N ASN A 102 5.88 1.05 -5.11
CA ASN A 102 6.66 2.24 -5.42
C ASN A 102 8.14 1.91 -5.64
N ILE A 103 8.78 1.13 -4.78
CA ILE A 103 10.17 0.67 -4.92
C ILE A 103 10.37 -0.06 -6.25
N THR A 104 9.46 -0.98 -6.60
CA THR A 104 9.53 -1.71 -7.88
C THR A 104 9.46 -0.74 -9.05
N LEU A 105 8.51 0.20 -9.07
CA LEU A 105 8.37 1.17 -10.15
C LEU A 105 9.56 2.15 -10.20
N PHE A 106 10.05 2.61 -9.05
CA PHE A 106 11.22 3.48 -8.95
C PHE A 106 12.42 2.85 -9.64
N HIS A 107 12.72 1.57 -9.36
CA HIS A 107 13.84 0.89 -10.01
C HIS A 107 13.56 0.52 -11.46
N LEU A 108 12.30 0.31 -11.87
CA LEU A 108 11.98 0.08 -13.29
C LEU A 108 12.16 1.35 -14.14
N PHE A 109 11.78 2.51 -13.61
CA PHE A 109 11.76 3.77 -14.39
C PHE A 109 12.98 4.67 -14.13
N LEU A 110 13.48 4.75 -12.90
CA LEU A 110 14.51 5.72 -12.51
C LEU A 110 15.88 5.09 -12.22
N ASP A 111 15.93 3.79 -11.90
CA ASP A 111 17.19 3.09 -11.60
C ASP A 111 17.24 1.64 -12.14
N PRO A 112 17.17 1.43 -13.47
CA PRO A 112 17.07 0.10 -14.10
C PRO A 112 18.41 -0.64 -14.21
N ARG A 113 19.31 -0.45 -13.23
CA ARG A 113 20.58 -1.18 -13.19
C ARG A 113 20.33 -2.67 -12.92
N PRO A 114 21.08 -3.61 -13.54
CA PRO A 114 20.83 -5.04 -13.40
C PRO A 114 20.73 -5.55 -11.95
N ILE A 115 21.60 -5.07 -11.06
CA ILE A 115 21.59 -5.46 -9.65
C ILE A 115 20.29 -5.04 -8.94
N ARG A 116 19.74 -3.86 -9.29
CA ARG A 116 18.49 -3.35 -8.74
C ARG A 116 17.29 -4.09 -9.29
N LEU A 117 17.31 -4.42 -10.57
CA LEU A 117 16.26 -5.22 -11.20
C LEU A 117 16.16 -6.62 -10.58
N VAL A 118 17.30 -7.28 -10.33
CA VAL A 118 17.32 -8.56 -9.61
C VAL A 118 16.76 -8.40 -8.19
N GLN A 119 17.18 -7.36 -7.47
CA GLN A 119 16.68 -7.07 -6.12
C GLN A 119 15.16 -6.91 -6.10
N ILE A 120 14.58 -6.05 -6.95
CA ILE A 120 13.12 -5.82 -6.95
C ILE A 120 12.33 -7.04 -7.39
N VAL A 121 12.86 -7.88 -8.30
CA VAL A 121 12.20 -9.12 -8.71
C VAL A 121 12.16 -10.10 -7.54
N LEU A 122 13.27 -10.27 -6.81
CA LEU A 122 13.32 -11.13 -5.64
C LEU A 122 12.38 -10.64 -4.52
N MET A 123 12.37 -9.33 -4.24
CA MET A 123 11.48 -8.73 -3.25
C MET A 123 10.01 -8.90 -3.66
N SER A 124 9.67 -8.61 -4.92
CA SER A 124 8.31 -8.77 -5.44
C SER A 124 7.85 -10.23 -5.40
N ALA A 125 8.72 -11.17 -5.79
CA ALA A 125 8.43 -12.60 -5.73
C ALA A 125 8.19 -13.07 -4.29
N ALA A 126 9.00 -12.63 -3.33
CA ALA A 126 8.81 -12.94 -1.91
C ALA A 126 7.48 -12.36 -1.39
N CYS A 127 7.17 -11.10 -1.71
CA CYS A 127 5.89 -10.47 -1.37
C CYS A 127 4.70 -11.26 -1.92
N VAL A 128 4.71 -11.62 -3.21
CA VAL A 128 3.63 -12.37 -3.85
C VAL A 128 3.50 -13.76 -3.24
N LEU A 129 4.61 -14.45 -3.00
CA LEU A 129 4.63 -15.78 -2.36
C LEU A 129 3.99 -15.73 -0.97
N LEU A 130 4.41 -14.77 -0.14
CA LEU A 130 3.88 -14.60 1.22
C LEU A 130 2.40 -14.19 1.18
N ALA A 131 2.03 -13.24 0.31
CA ALA A 131 0.64 -12.82 0.15
C ALA A 131 -0.25 -13.99 -0.30
N TRP A 132 0.23 -14.82 -1.22
CA TRP A 132 -0.47 -16.03 -1.67
C TRP A 132 -0.60 -17.07 -0.54
N HIS A 133 0.47 -17.28 0.23
CA HIS A 133 0.45 -18.18 1.39
C HIS A 133 -0.59 -17.73 2.42
N TYR A 134 -0.59 -16.45 2.78
CA TYR A 134 -1.50 -15.84 3.74
C TYR A 134 -2.85 -15.40 3.14
N ARG A 135 -3.18 -15.75 1.89
CA ARG A 135 -4.36 -15.23 1.17
C ARG A 135 -5.70 -15.38 1.88
N ARG A 136 -5.84 -16.42 2.70
CA ARG A 136 -7.05 -16.64 3.52
C ARG A 136 -7.28 -15.50 4.52
N ALA A 137 -6.21 -14.91 5.04
CA ALA A 137 -6.28 -13.76 5.94
C ALA A 137 -6.79 -12.48 5.24
N PHE A 138 -6.65 -12.40 3.91
CA PHE A 138 -7.16 -11.27 3.11
C PHE A 138 -8.60 -11.46 2.63
N SER A 139 -9.20 -12.64 2.84
CA SER A 139 -10.55 -12.96 2.39
C SER A 139 -11.60 -11.91 2.85
N PRO A 140 -11.61 -11.44 4.10
CA PRO A 140 -12.59 -10.44 4.55
C PRO A 140 -12.47 -9.09 3.82
N ILE A 141 -11.28 -8.78 3.30
CA ILE A 141 -11.00 -7.52 2.59
C ILE A 141 -11.41 -7.61 1.11
N LEU A 142 -11.26 -8.79 0.51
CA LEU A 142 -11.48 -9.03 -0.92
C LEU A 142 -12.93 -9.39 -1.27
N GLN A 143 -13.76 -9.74 -0.28
CA GLN A 143 -15.15 -10.08 -0.52
C GLN A 143 -16.03 -8.83 -0.61
N ALA A 144 -16.65 -8.63 -1.77
CA ALA A 144 -17.80 -7.72 -1.88
C ALA A 144 -19.08 -8.48 -1.48
N PRO A 145 -19.93 -7.95 -0.58
CA PRO A 145 -21.12 -8.66 -0.17
C PRO A 145 -22.06 -8.93 -1.37
N PRO A 146 -22.77 -10.07 -1.40
CA PRO A 146 -23.88 -10.28 -2.32
C PRO A 146 -24.91 -9.13 -2.21
N GLN A 147 -25.57 -8.75 -3.30
CA GLN A 147 -26.56 -7.66 -3.31
C GLN A 147 -27.68 -7.87 -2.26
N ALA A 148 -28.10 -9.12 -2.03
CA ALA A 148 -29.08 -9.45 -0.99
C ALA A 148 -28.57 -9.13 0.43
N THR A 149 -27.30 -9.40 0.72
CA THR A 149 -26.63 -9.07 1.98
C THR A 149 -26.40 -7.56 2.13
N LEU A 150 -26.17 -6.83 1.03
CA LEU A 150 -26.11 -5.37 1.07
C LEU A 150 -27.44 -4.77 1.50
N LEU A 151 -28.58 -5.33 1.09
CA LEU A 151 -29.90 -4.81 1.46
C LEU A 151 -30.21 -5.02 2.95
N THR A 152 -29.80 -6.15 3.54
CA THR A 152 -29.99 -6.44 4.97
C THR A 152 -29.01 -5.66 5.85
N LEU A 153 -27.70 -5.66 5.53
CA LEU A 153 -26.70 -4.85 6.25
C LEU A 153 -26.92 -3.34 6.11
N ARG A 154 -27.54 -2.89 5.01
CA ARG A 154 -27.93 -1.49 4.81
C ARG A 154 -29.10 -1.08 5.70
N ARG A 155 -29.98 -2.01 6.07
CA ARG A 155 -31.09 -1.76 7.00
C ARG A 155 -30.66 -1.70 8.45
N GLU A 156 -29.69 -2.52 8.86
CA GLU A 156 -29.24 -2.61 10.25
C GLU A 156 -28.03 -1.72 10.61
N ASN A 157 -27.11 -1.46 9.67
CA ASN A 157 -25.77 -0.95 10.06
C ASN A 157 -25.25 0.23 9.20
N GLN A 158 -26.04 0.77 8.27
CA GLN A 158 -25.65 1.95 7.47
C GLN A 158 -26.46 3.17 7.89
N SER A 159 -25.84 4.04 8.69
CA SER A 159 -26.38 5.38 8.93
C SER A 159 -26.43 6.15 7.60
N ARG A 160 -27.41 7.06 7.45
CA ARG A 160 -27.41 8.02 6.32
C ARG A 160 -26.08 8.77 6.22
N VAL A 161 -25.42 8.99 7.37
CA VAL A 161 -24.10 9.61 7.50
C VAL A 161 -23.02 8.79 6.77
N SER A 162 -22.97 7.46 6.93
CA SER A 162 -22.00 6.61 6.22
C SER A 162 -22.14 6.68 4.71
N ILE A 163 -23.38 6.69 4.20
CA ILE A 163 -23.63 6.81 2.75
C ILE A 163 -23.15 8.17 2.25
N VAL A 164 -23.52 9.25 2.95
CA VAL A 164 -23.12 10.61 2.56
C VAL A 164 -21.60 10.77 2.63
N ALA A 165 -20.97 10.41 3.75
CA ALA A 165 -19.52 10.51 3.94
C ALA A 165 -18.76 9.73 2.87
N ARG A 166 -19.18 8.50 2.58
CA ARG A 166 -18.57 7.66 1.54
C ARG A 166 -18.72 8.25 0.15
N THR A 167 -19.91 8.74 -0.20
CA THR A 167 -20.15 9.37 -1.51
C THR A 167 -19.35 10.66 -1.65
N LEU A 168 -19.31 11.52 -0.64
CA LEU A 168 -18.54 12.77 -0.67
C LEU A 168 -17.03 12.50 -0.79
N LEU A 169 -16.50 11.57 0.02
CA LEU A 169 -15.10 11.16 -0.05
C LEU A 169 -14.77 10.55 -1.42
N GLY A 170 -15.68 9.72 -1.95
CA GLY A 170 -15.51 9.12 -3.26
C GLY A 170 -15.50 10.15 -4.39
N VAL A 171 -16.44 11.12 -4.38
CA VAL A 171 -16.49 12.21 -5.36
C VAL A 171 -15.23 13.06 -5.29
N LEU A 172 -14.77 13.41 -4.08
CA LEU A 172 -13.53 14.17 -3.89
C LEU A 172 -12.36 13.49 -4.64
N PHE A 173 -12.13 12.20 -4.40
CA PHE A 173 -11.02 11.48 -5.02
C PHE A 173 -11.19 11.20 -6.52
N VAL A 174 -12.41 10.98 -7.00
CA VAL A 174 -12.64 10.88 -8.46
C VAL A 174 -12.31 12.21 -9.14
N VAL A 175 -12.77 13.32 -8.59
CA VAL A 175 -12.53 14.65 -9.18
C VAL A 175 -11.04 14.99 -9.14
N THR A 176 -10.37 14.82 -8.00
CA THR A 176 -8.93 15.11 -7.91
C THR A 176 -8.11 14.17 -8.78
N GLY A 177 -8.47 12.89 -8.86
CA GLY A 177 -7.76 11.91 -9.66
C GLY A 177 -7.91 12.18 -11.16
N LEU A 178 -9.13 12.43 -11.62
CA LEU A 178 -9.38 12.84 -13.01
C LEU A 178 -8.68 14.15 -13.34
N ALA A 179 -8.64 15.11 -12.41
CA ALA A 179 -7.94 16.36 -12.64
C ALA A 179 -6.43 16.15 -12.88
N LYS A 180 -5.78 15.25 -12.11
CA LYS A 180 -4.38 14.88 -12.33
C LYS A 180 -4.16 14.22 -13.69
N LEU A 181 -5.05 13.32 -14.09
CA LEU A 181 -4.92 12.54 -15.33
C LEU A 181 -5.23 13.36 -16.60
N LEU A 182 -6.17 14.29 -16.53
CA LEU A 182 -6.64 15.05 -17.69
C LEU A 182 -5.97 16.42 -17.83
N PHE A 183 -5.59 17.04 -16.71
CA PHE A 183 -5.05 18.40 -16.69
C PHE A 183 -3.62 18.51 -16.14
N GLY A 184 -2.98 17.38 -15.83
CA GLY A 184 -1.56 17.34 -15.47
C GLY A 184 -1.20 17.85 -14.07
N GLY A 185 -2.15 18.45 -13.32
CA GLY A 185 -1.95 18.90 -11.95
C GLY A 185 -2.10 20.41 -11.77
N PRO A 186 -1.61 20.98 -10.65
CA PRO A 186 -1.63 22.42 -10.41
C PRO A 186 -0.69 23.15 -11.39
N GLN A 187 -1.08 24.38 -11.77
CA GLN A 187 -0.26 25.24 -12.65
C GLN A 187 1.05 25.68 -11.99
N GLU A 188 1.00 25.90 -10.68
CA GLU A 188 2.15 26.28 -9.84
C GLU A 188 2.44 25.14 -8.86
N PRO A 189 3.10 24.05 -9.30
CA PRO A 189 3.39 22.92 -8.44
C PRO A 189 4.47 23.27 -7.40
N THR A 190 4.32 22.75 -6.19
CA THR A 190 5.42 22.74 -5.23
C THR A 190 6.58 21.89 -5.76
N ALA A 191 7.80 22.10 -5.26
CA ALA A 191 8.97 21.33 -5.68
C ALA A 191 8.76 19.80 -5.54
N PHE A 192 8.02 19.37 -4.50
CA PHE A 192 7.68 17.97 -4.30
C PHE A 192 6.73 17.43 -5.38
N VAL A 193 5.69 18.19 -5.74
CA VAL A 193 4.75 17.80 -6.80
C VAL A 193 5.44 17.79 -8.16
N LEU A 194 6.29 18.79 -8.43
CA LEU A 194 7.08 18.85 -9.66
C LEU A 194 8.00 17.62 -9.77
N ALA A 195 8.76 17.30 -8.73
CA ALA A 195 9.62 16.12 -8.72
C ALA A 195 8.82 14.81 -8.93
N MET A 196 7.60 14.74 -8.40
CA MET A 196 6.70 13.61 -8.63
C MET A 196 6.27 13.49 -10.10
N GLN A 197 5.99 14.61 -10.76
CA GLN A 197 5.66 14.64 -12.19
C GLN A 197 6.85 14.20 -13.05
N GLU A 198 8.05 14.68 -12.72
CA GLU A 198 9.30 14.35 -13.43
C GLU A 198 9.69 12.86 -13.35
N THR A 199 9.17 12.11 -12.37
CA THR A 199 9.35 10.65 -12.35
C THR A 199 8.69 9.92 -13.52
N GLY A 200 7.73 10.56 -14.19
CA GLY A 200 6.99 10.01 -15.32
C GLY A 200 5.95 8.93 -14.98
N TYR A 201 5.90 8.44 -13.73
CA TYR A 201 4.93 7.42 -13.33
C TYR A 201 4.15 7.76 -12.04
N LEU A 202 4.75 8.48 -11.08
CA LEU A 202 4.13 8.64 -9.76
C LEU A 202 2.86 9.49 -9.80
N TYR A 203 2.88 10.63 -10.49
CA TYR A 203 1.73 11.52 -10.53
C TYR A 203 0.53 10.87 -11.25
N THR A 204 0.81 10.10 -12.31
CA THR A 204 -0.18 9.29 -13.02
C THR A 204 -0.72 8.16 -12.15
N LEU A 205 0.16 7.41 -11.48
CA LEU A 205 -0.24 6.33 -10.56
C LEU A 205 -1.13 6.85 -9.44
N LEU A 206 -0.77 8.00 -8.86
CA LEU A 206 -1.56 8.70 -7.85
C LEU A 206 -2.97 9.02 -8.39
N GLY A 207 -3.06 9.64 -9.57
CA GLY A 207 -4.35 9.95 -10.20
C GLY A 207 -5.20 8.70 -10.45
N LEU A 208 -4.60 7.62 -10.96
CA LEU A 208 -5.30 6.35 -11.18
C LEU A 208 -5.83 5.74 -9.88
N LEU A 209 -5.02 5.70 -8.82
CA LEU A 209 -5.43 5.18 -7.52
C LEU A 209 -6.57 5.99 -6.91
N GLU A 210 -6.51 7.33 -7.00
CA GLU A 210 -7.59 8.21 -6.53
C GLU A 210 -8.91 7.94 -7.26
N VAL A 211 -8.89 7.80 -8.59
CA VAL A 211 -10.10 7.48 -9.36
C VAL A 211 -10.64 6.11 -8.98
N LEU A 212 -9.79 5.08 -8.93
CA LEU A 212 -10.22 3.71 -8.63
C LEU A 212 -10.83 3.59 -7.23
N VAL A 213 -10.17 4.17 -6.23
CA VAL A 213 -10.67 4.20 -4.85
C VAL A 213 -11.96 5.03 -4.78
N GLY A 214 -11.99 6.21 -5.40
CA GLY A 214 -13.15 7.08 -5.38
C GLY A 214 -14.38 6.42 -5.99
N LEU A 215 -14.23 5.75 -7.13
CA LEU A 215 -15.29 4.97 -7.77
C LEU A 215 -15.76 3.80 -6.89
N ALA A 216 -14.83 3.06 -6.27
CA ALA A 216 -15.18 1.97 -5.36
C ALA A 216 -16.01 2.47 -4.15
N LEU A 217 -15.67 3.65 -3.60
CA LEU A 217 -16.44 4.30 -2.54
C LEU A 217 -17.83 4.74 -3.02
N ILE A 218 -17.95 5.38 -4.18
CA ILE A 218 -19.25 5.83 -4.73
C ILE A 218 -20.18 4.63 -5.00
N ILE A 219 -19.67 3.62 -5.71
CA ILE A 219 -20.41 2.38 -6.04
C ILE A 219 -20.81 1.65 -4.75
N GLY A 220 -20.02 1.81 -3.69
CA GLY A 220 -20.22 1.11 -2.43
C GLY A 220 -19.86 -0.36 -2.48
N ARG A 221 -18.98 -0.73 -3.43
CA ARG A 221 -18.45 -2.08 -3.59
C ARG A 221 -16.96 -2.04 -3.29
N PHE A 222 -16.45 -3.04 -2.59
CA PHE A 222 -15.05 -3.08 -2.12
C PHE A 222 -14.66 -1.89 -1.22
N VAL A 223 -15.61 -1.36 -0.44
CA VAL A 223 -15.39 -0.18 0.43
C VAL A 223 -14.21 -0.38 1.37
N LEU A 224 -14.12 -1.52 2.05
CA LEU A 224 -13.02 -1.82 2.97
C LEU A 224 -11.66 -1.87 2.25
N LEU A 225 -11.59 -2.52 1.09
CA LEU A 225 -10.38 -2.54 0.26
C LEU A 225 -10.00 -1.13 -0.19
N ALA A 226 -10.98 -0.34 -0.64
CA ALA A 226 -10.78 1.05 -1.06
C ALA A 226 -10.21 1.89 0.09
N LEU A 227 -10.76 1.76 1.31
CA LEU A 227 -10.26 2.44 2.50
C LEU A 227 -8.85 2.01 2.89
N ILE A 228 -8.52 0.71 2.76
CA ILE A 228 -7.17 0.19 3.02
C ILE A 228 -6.16 0.76 2.04
N VAL A 229 -6.48 0.79 0.74
CA VAL A 229 -5.61 1.41 -0.29
C VAL A 229 -5.51 2.92 -0.08
N LEU A 230 -6.61 3.56 0.33
CA LEU A 230 -6.67 4.99 0.57
C LEU A 230 -5.88 5.42 1.81
N THR A 231 -5.72 4.55 2.81
CA THR A 231 -5.06 4.89 4.08
C THR A 231 -3.63 5.43 3.90
N PRO A 232 -2.68 4.71 3.27
CA PRO A 232 -1.33 5.25 3.07
C PRO A 232 -1.33 6.51 2.21
N LEU A 233 -2.26 6.61 1.25
CA LEU A 233 -2.40 7.79 0.42
C LEU A 233 -2.86 9.01 1.23
N LEU A 234 -3.88 8.86 2.08
CA LEU A 234 -4.40 9.91 2.94
C LEU A 234 -3.39 10.36 3.98
N VAL A 235 -2.62 9.43 4.57
CA VAL A 235 -1.54 9.79 5.49
C VAL A 235 -0.52 10.70 4.79
N ASN A 236 -0.13 10.36 3.56
CA ASN A 236 0.80 11.17 2.79
C ASN A 236 0.20 12.53 2.37
N ILE A 237 -1.07 12.56 1.94
CA ILE A 237 -1.77 13.80 1.60
C ILE A 237 -1.89 14.71 2.83
N LEU A 238 -2.26 14.16 3.99
CA LEU A 238 -2.38 14.92 5.23
C LEU A 238 -1.02 15.48 5.64
N ALA A 239 0.03 14.66 5.66
CA ALA A 239 1.37 15.12 6.01
C ALA A 239 1.91 16.16 5.01
N TYR A 240 1.69 15.98 3.71
CA TYR A 240 2.02 16.99 2.70
C TYR A 240 1.40 18.35 3.04
N HIS A 241 0.10 18.39 3.37
CA HIS A 241 -0.54 19.65 3.73
C HIS A 241 -0.05 20.18 5.08
N LEU A 242 0.18 19.33 6.08
CA LEU A 242 0.65 19.79 7.39
C LEU A 242 2.07 20.38 7.37
N PHE A 243 2.96 19.82 6.54
CA PHE A 243 4.38 20.19 6.51
C PHE A 243 4.73 21.17 5.40
N ILE A 244 4.04 21.14 4.26
CA ILE A 244 4.40 21.92 3.05
C ILE A 244 3.36 23.01 2.77
N GLU A 245 2.06 22.69 2.84
CA GLU A 245 0.99 23.60 2.42
C GLU A 245 -0.05 23.89 3.52
N LEU A 246 0.41 24.16 4.75
CA LEU A 246 -0.47 24.26 5.93
C LEU A 246 -1.52 25.38 5.79
N ALA A 247 -1.14 26.49 5.16
CA ALA A 247 -2.02 27.63 4.94
C ALA A 247 -3.06 27.41 3.83
N SER A 248 -2.96 26.32 3.06
CA SER A 248 -3.90 26.01 1.99
C SER A 248 -5.26 25.60 2.56
N PRO A 249 -6.40 26.07 1.98
CA PRO A 249 -7.73 25.54 2.32
C PRO A 249 -7.84 24.02 2.14
N LEU A 250 -7.00 23.44 1.26
CA LEU A 250 -6.92 22.00 1.04
C LEU A 250 -6.39 21.24 2.26
N ALA A 251 -5.66 21.90 3.17
CA ALA A 251 -5.23 21.28 4.42
C ALA A 251 -6.43 20.87 5.29
N LEU A 252 -7.44 21.73 5.40
CA LEU A 252 -8.69 21.39 6.09
C LEU A 252 -9.42 20.25 5.38
N VAL A 253 -9.46 20.26 4.04
CA VAL A 253 -10.06 19.17 3.27
C VAL A 253 -9.35 17.84 3.53
N ALA A 254 -8.02 17.83 3.59
CA ALA A 254 -7.23 16.64 3.91
C ALA A 254 -7.53 16.10 5.32
N VAL A 255 -7.67 16.98 6.31
CA VAL A 255 -8.07 16.61 7.69
C VAL A 255 -9.47 15.99 7.68
N LEU A 256 -10.45 16.65 7.05
CA LEU A 256 -11.83 16.16 6.99
C LEU A 256 -11.92 14.83 6.23
N ALA A 257 -11.18 14.66 5.14
CA ALA A 257 -11.11 13.41 4.39
C ALA A 257 -10.52 12.28 5.23
N THR A 258 -9.49 12.57 6.03
CA THR A 258 -8.88 11.61 6.97
C THR A 258 -9.86 11.20 8.06
N ILE A 259 -10.57 12.14 8.66
CA ILE A 259 -11.61 11.87 9.67
C ILE A 259 -12.74 11.03 9.06
N ALA A 260 -13.20 11.38 7.85
CA ALA A 260 -14.24 10.63 7.16
C ALA A 260 -13.80 9.19 6.86
N ALA A 261 -12.58 8.98 6.35
CA ALA A 261 -12.04 7.65 6.09
C ALA A 261 -11.89 6.82 7.38
N ALA A 262 -11.44 7.43 8.48
CA ALA A 262 -11.36 6.77 9.78
C ALA A 262 -12.75 6.38 10.30
N TYR A 263 -13.74 7.27 10.20
CA TYR A 263 -15.13 6.98 10.56
C TYR A 263 -15.69 5.82 9.74
N LEU A 264 -15.52 5.84 8.41
CA LEU A 264 -16.00 4.78 7.53
C LEU A 264 -15.31 3.44 7.84
N THR A 265 -14.00 3.46 8.07
CA THR A 265 -13.23 2.26 8.46
C THR A 265 -13.74 1.69 9.79
N TRP A 266 -14.02 2.56 10.76
CA TRP A 266 -14.63 2.16 12.02
C TRP A 266 -16.00 1.52 11.80
N GLN A 267 -16.87 2.09 10.98
CA GLN A 267 -18.19 1.50 10.67
C GLN A 267 -18.07 0.14 9.99
N GLU A 268 -17.11 -0.04 9.09
CA GLU A 268 -16.86 -1.30 8.39
C GLU A 268 -16.24 -2.39 9.28
N ARG A 269 -15.65 -2.04 10.44
CA ARG A 269 -14.97 -3.00 11.34
C ARG A 269 -15.88 -4.14 11.80
N ALA A 270 -17.16 -3.84 12.07
CA ALA A 270 -18.10 -4.83 12.59
C ALA A 270 -18.34 -5.96 11.58
N ARG A 271 -18.27 -5.64 10.27
CA ARG A 271 -18.40 -6.64 9.20
C ARG A 271 -17.23 -7.62 9.20
N VAL A 272 -16.01 -7.14 9.41
CA VAL A 272 -14.82 -8.00 9.47
C VAL A 272 -14.89 -8.94 10.67
N LEU A 273 -15.37 -8.44 11.82
CA LEU A 273 -15.50 -9.25 13.04
C LEU A 273 -16.60 -10.31 12.93
N GLN A 274 -17.72 -9.99 12.27
CA GLN A 274 -18.84 -10.93 12.10
C GLN A 274 -18.56 -12.05 11.08
N GLN A 275 -17.65 -11.87 10.13
CA GLN A 275 -17.29 -12.91 9.14
C GLN A 275 -16.36 -14.00 9.69
N ASN A 276 -15.82 -13.81 10.90
CA ASN A 276 -14.87 -14.72 11.56
C ASN A 276 -15.51 -15.50 12.73
N ILE A 277 -16.84 -15.48 12.86
CA ILE A 277 -17.65 -16.31 13.77
C ILE A 277 -18.42 -17.30 12.90
#